data_AF-A0A962HQJ0-F1
#
_entry.id   AF-A0A962HQJ0-F1
#
_cell.length_a   1.000
_cell.length_b   1.000
_cell.length_c   1.000
_cell.angle_alpha   90.00
_cell.angle_beta   90.00
_cell.angle_gamma   90.00
#
_symmetry.space_group_name_H-M   'P 1'
#
loop_
_entity.id
_entity.type
_entity.pdbx_description
1 polymer ?
#
loop_
_entity_poly.entity_id
_entity_poly.type
_entity_poly.pdbx_seq_one_letter_code
_entity_poly.pdbx_strand_id
1 'polypeptide(L)'
;MTTPLLGLVLAGGRSTCMQRDKAAIEYRDGQTQLAAAVEALRPHVTKVFVSVREDQRTEPTRRHFDQIVDQVAASGPIAGIASAQAVAPNAAWWILACDLPFLDHATLANLAARRDPDRDATAYRSSHDGLPEPLCAVYEPRTRDALAAYIAAGRHCPRKFLLRANTLLLDPPNPRALDNANTTDDYWQAMSTLNPQLAVSQREIRVQYFAILREQAGRREEVITTQARTPRELYDELRGSHSFTLTADSLRVAINGDFADWSRPLSTNDAVVFIPPVAGG
;
A
#
# COMPACT_ATOMS: atom_id res chain seq x y z
N MET A 1 -36.39 5.36 0.18
CA MET A 1 -35.40 4.32 0.50
C MET A 1 -34.03 4.95 0.41
N THR A 2 -33.17 4.79 1.41
CA THR A 2 -31.80 5.33 1.39
C THR A 2 -30.95 4.56 0.39
N THR A 3 -30.30 5.26 -0.54
CA THR A 3 -29.37 4.65 -1.51
C THR A 3 -28.25 3.91 -0.78
N PRO A 4 -28.09 2.58 -0.97
CA PRO A 4 -27.04 1.83 -0.30
C PRO A 4 -25.66 2.34 -0.74
N LEU A 5 -24.72 2.36 0.21
CA LEU A 5 -23.33 2.74 -0.05
C LEU A 5 -22.47 1.48 0.04
N LEU A 6 -21.84 1.12 -1.07
CA LEU A 6 -20.91 -0.01 -1.17
C LEU A 6 -19.49 0.54 -1.29
N GLY A 7 -18.52 -0.16 -0.73
CA GLY A 7 -17.10 0.16 -0.85
C GLY A 7 -16.45 -0.64 -1.96
N LEU A 8 -15.55 -0.01 -2.71
CA LEU A 8 -14.65 -0.68 -3.64
C LEU A 8 -13.22 -0.24 -3.36
N VAL A 9 -12.38 -1.17 -2.92
CA VAL A 9 -10.93 -0.97 -2.83
C VAL A 9 -10.28 -1.37 -4.14
N LEU A 10 -9.58 -0.45 -4.78
CA LEU A 10 -8.90 -0.67 -6.04
C LEU A 10 -7.54 -1.31 -5.81
N ALA A 11 -7.41 -2.59 -6.16
CA ALA A 11 -6.18 -3.38 -5.99
C ALA A 11 -5.67 -3.97 -7.32
N GLY A 12 -6.24 -3.59 -8.47
CA GLY A 12 -6.00 -4.22 -9.77
C GLY A 12 -4.80 -3.70 -10.57
N GLY A 13 -3.94 -2.85 -10.01
CA GLY A 13 -2.79 -2.29 -10.73
C GLY A 13 -1.75 -3.34 -11.12
N ARG A 14 -1.22 -3.27 -12.35
CA ARG A 14 0.06 -3.93 -12.67
C ARG A 14 1.15 -3.10 -12.01
N SER A 15 1.74 -3.62 -10.94
CA SER A 15 2.85 -2.97 -10.24
C SER A 15 4.09 -2.98 -11.12
N THR A 16 4.16 -2.10 -12.12
CA THR A 16 5.25 -2.04 -13.12
C THR A 16 6.53 -1.44 -12.57
N CYS A 17 6.50 -0.75 -11.43
CA CYS A 17 7.70 -0.16 -10.83
C CYS A 17 8.47 -1.10 -9.87
N MET A 18 7.91 -2.22 -9.39
CA MET A 18 8.52 -2.98 -8.28
C MET A 18 8.74 -4.48 -8.49
N GLN A 19 8.39 -5.08 -9.63
CA GLN A 19 8.45 -6.55 -9.81
C GLN A 19 7.73 -7.39 -8.71
N ARG A 20 7.00 -6.73 -7.80
CA ARG A 20 6.13 -7.27 -6.75
C ARG A 20 4.86 -6.45 -6.68
N ASP A 21 3.76 -7.12 -6.36
CA ASP A 21 2.43 -6.55 -6.28
C ASP A 21 2.28 -5.62 -5.05
N LYS A 22 2.02 -4.33 -5.25
CA LYS A 22 1.85 -3.32 -4.19
C LYS A 22 0.78 -3.70 -3.16
N ALA A 23 -0.26 -4.44 -3.57
CA ALA A 23 -1.31 -4.89 -2.65
C ALA A 23 -0.81 -5.94 -1.64
N ALA A 24 0.36 -6.55 -1.88
CA ALA A 24 1.01 -7.52 -1.03
C ALA A 24 2.05 -6.90 -0.08
N ILE A 25 2.17 -5.57 -0.04
CA ILE A 25 3.06 -4.92 0.93
C ILE A 25 2.46 -5.15 2.32
N GLU A 26 3.17 -5.94 3.14
CA GLU A 26 2.83 -6.26 4.51
C GLU A 26 3.27 -5.14 5.47
N TYR A 27 2.35 -4.73 6.34
CA TYR A 27 2.57 -3.93 7.53
C TYR A 27 3.20 -4.79 8.63
N ARG A 28 3.75 -4.14 9.67
CA ARG A 28 4.46 -4.81 10.79
C ARG A 28 3.58 -5.74 11.63
N ASP A 29 2.27 -5.59 11.57
CA ASP A 29 1.29 -6.47 12.20
C ASP A 29 0.87 -7.65 11.29
N GLY A 30 1.48 -7.78 10.11
CA GLY A 30 1.17 -8.79 9.10
C GLY A 30 -0.03 -8.44 8.22
N GLN A 31 -0.66 -7.26 8.38
CA GLN A 31 -1.76 -6.83 7.50
C GLN A 31 -1.21 -6.28 6.19
N THR A 32 -1.88 -6.50 5.06
CA THR A 32 -1.47 -5.88 3.79
C THR A 32 -2.07 -4.48 3.60
N GLN A 33 -1.48 -3.65 2.74
CA GLN A 33 -2.07 -2.35 2.33
C GLN A 33 -3.54 -2.48 1.91
N LEU A 34 -3.84 -3.54 1.15
CA LEU A 34 -5.19 -3.89 0.76
C LEU A 34 -6.08 -4.19 1.98
N ALA A 35 -5.61 -5.01 2.92
CA ALA A 35 -6.38 -5.37 4.10
C ALA A 35 -6.71 -4.13 4.96
N ALA A 36 -5.75 -3.24 5.21
CA ALA A 36 -6.03 -2.02 5.97
C ALA A 36 -7.02 -1.09 5.26
N ALA A 37 -6.92 -0.93 3.94
CA ALA A 37 -7.88 -0.13 3.18
C ALA A 37 -9.30 -0.72 3.26
N VAL A 38 -9.43 -2.06 3.21
CA VAL A 38 -10.71 -2.74 3.40
C VAL A 38 -11.25 -2.49 4.80
N GLU A 39 -10.46 -2.74 5.84
CA GLU A 39 -10.89 -2.58 7.24
C GLU A 39 -11.25 -1.12 7.57
N ALA A 40 -10.52 -0.15 7.03
CA ALA A 40 -10.82 1.27 7.21
C ALA A 40 -12.17 1.67 6.61
N LEU A 41 -12.58 1.03 5.51
CA LEU A 41 -13.82 1.37 4.80
C LEU A 41 -15.06 0.70 5.41
N ARG A 42 -14.91 -0.48 6.04
CA ARG A 42 -16.02 -1.28 6.60
C ARG A 42 -17.01 -0.51 7.48
N PRO A 43 -16.60 0.39 8.40
CA PRO A 43 -17.52 1.10 9.27
C PRO A 43 -18.46 2.07 8.53
N HIS A 44 -18.12 2.44 7.29
CA HIS A 44 -18.80 3.50 6.55
C HIS A 44 -19.71 2.99 5.42
N VAL A 45 -19.65 1.70 5.09
CA VAL A 45 -20.36 1.13 3.94
C VAL A 45 -21.07 -0.17 4.31
N THR A 46 -22.10 -0.55 3.55
CA THR A 46 -22.86 -1.79 3.81
C THR A 46 -22.04 -3.05 3.52
N LYS A 47 -21.17 -2.98 2.50
CA LYS A 47 -20.27 -4.07 2.11
C LYS A 47 -19.08 -3.50 1.34
N VAL A 48 -17.90 -4.09 1.54
CA VAL A 48 -16.67 -3.72 0.84
C VAL A 48 -16.31 -4.82 -0.16
N PHE A 49 -15.92 -4.42 -1.36
CA PHE A 49 -15.39 -5.29 -2.41
C PHE A 49 -13.96 -4.88 -2.76
N VAL A 50 -13.20 -5.82 -3.30
CA VAL A 50 -11.88 -5.59 -3.89
C VAL A 50 -11.97 -5.73 -5.41
N SER A 51 -11.54 -4.70 -6.15
CA SER A 51 -11.38 -4.79 -7.60
C SER A 51 -10.15 -5.61 -7.95
N VAL A 52 -10.35 -6.61 -8.81
CA VAL A 52 -9.32 -7.55 -9.26
C VAL A 52 -9.40 -7.76 -10.77
N ARG A 53 -8.27 -8.08 -11.39
CA ARG A 53 -8.26 -8.66 -12.73
C ARG A 53 -8.56 -10.16 -12.66
N GLU A 54 -8.97 -10.75 -13.79
CA GLU A 54 -9.26 -12.19 -13.85
C GLU A 54 -8.04 -13.04 -13.42
N ASP A 55 -6.83 -12.63 -13.81
CA ASP A 55 -5.58 -13.31 -13.43
C ASP A 55 -5.23 -13.19 -11.94
N GLN A 56 -5.85 -12.26 -11.21
CA GLN A 56 -5.57 -11.99 -9.80
C GLN A 56 -6.57 -12.65 -8.84
N ARG A 57 -7.63 -13.26 -9.38
CA ARG A 57 -8.78 -13.77 -8.61
C ARG A 57 -8.37 -14.77 -7.51
N THR A 58 -7.41 -15.64 -7.83
CA THR A 58 -6.97 -16.74 -6.96
C THR A 58 -5.75 -16.40 -6.11
N GLU A 59 -5.22 -15.18 -6.22
CA GLU A 59 -4.02 -14.76 -5.48
C GLU A 59 -4.29 -14.78 -3.96
N PRO A 60 -3.35 -15.30 -3.13
CA PRO A 60 -3.52 -15.40 -1.69
C PRO A 60 -3.90 -14.08 -1.00
N THR A 61 -3.38 -12.96 -1.50
CA THR A 61 -3.61 -11.61 -0.96
C THR A 61 -5.03 -11.10 -1.18
N ARG A 62 -5.78 -11.66 -2.15
CA ARG A 62 -7.08 -11.15 -2.60
C ARG A 62 -8.20 -12.16 -2.48
N ARG A 63 -7.91 -13.46 -2.62
CA ARG A 63 -8.90 -14.57 -2.69
C ARG A 63 -9.85 -14.66 -1.49
N HIS A 64 -9.47 -14.06 -0.37
CA HIS A 64 -10.23 -14.08 0.88
C HIS A 64 -11.25 -12.93 1.00
N PHE A 65 -11.19 -11.93 0.12
CA PHE A 65 -12.14 -10.82 0.10
C PHE A 65 -13.29 -11.07 -0.88
N ASP A 66 -14.40 -10.35 -0.70
CA ASP A 66 -15.42 -10.23 -1.73
C ASP A 66 -14.83 -9.47 -2.93
N GLN A 67 -14.85 -10.09 -4.12
CA GLN A 67 -14.18 -9.55 -5.30
C GLN A 67 -15.17 -9.06 -6.35
N ILE A 68 -14.80 -7.99 -7.04
CA ILE A 68 -15.38 -7.60 -8.32
C ILE A 68 -14.27 -7.75 -9.36
N VAL A 69 -14.51 -8.62 -10.34
CA VAL A 69 -13.61 -8.76 -11.49
C VAL A 69 -13.87 -7.60 -12.45
N ASP A 70 -12.81 -6.95 -12.91
CA ASP A 70 -12.90 -5.90 -13.92
C ASP A 70 -13.39 -6.52 -15.25
N GLN A 71 -14.64 -6.24 -15.63
CA GLN A 71 -15.30 -6.81 -16.83
C GLN A 71 -15.39 -5.82 -18.00
N VAL A 72 -15.11 -4.54 -17.74
CA VAL A 72 -15.20 -3.48 -18.75
C VAL A 72 -13.92 -3.43 -19.56
N ALA A 73 -14.05 -3.34 -20.89
CA ALA A 73 -12.94 -3.15 -21.84
C ALA A 73 -12.31 -1.74 -21.73
N ALA A 74 -11.84 -1.41 -20.53
CA ALA A 74 -11.12 -0.20 -20.18
C ALA A 74 -9.89 -0.59 -19.36
N SER A 75 -8.92 0.33 -19.23
CA SER A 75 -7.73 0.12 -18.43
C SER A 75 -7.69 1.07 -17.22
N GLY A 76 -7.06 0.60 -16.16
CA GLY A 76 -6.82 1.37 -14.94
C GLY A 76 -8.06 1.50 -14.04
N PRO A 77 -8.01 2.43 -13.06
CA PRO A 77 -9.04 2.57 -12.02
C PRO A 77 -10.47 2.71 -12.55
N ILE A 78 -10.65 3.34 -13.71
CA ILE A 78 -11.98 3.56 -14.28
C ILE A 78 -12.70 2.24 -14.65
N ALA A 79 -11.93 1.20 -14.99
CA ALA A 79 -12.49 -0.12 -15.30
C ALA A 79 -13.10 -0.77 -14.05
N GLY A 80 -12.42 -0.67 -12.91
CA GLY A 80 -12.93 -1.13 -11.63
C GLY A 80 -14.18 -0.37 -11.18
N ILE A 81 -14.18 0.96 -11.32
CA ILE A 81 -15.35 1.81 -10.98
C ILE A 81 -16.56 1.40 -11.83
N ALA A 82 -16.38 1.29 -13.15
CA ALA A 82 -17.45 0.90 -14.06
C ALA A 82 -17.95 -0.52 -13.82
N SER A 83 -17.05 -1.46 -13.51
CA SER A 83 -17.42 -2.85 -13.19
C SER A 83 -18.23 -2.93 -11.90
N ALA A 84 -17.88 -2.14 -10.88
CA ALA A 84 -18.65 -2.06 -9.64
C ALA A 84 -20.07 -1.48 -9.88
N GLN A 85 -20.17 -0.41 -10.67
CA GLN A 85 -21.48 0.16 -11.04
C GLN A 85 -22.33 -0.80 -11.88
N ALA A 86 -21.71 -1.69 -12.66
CA ALA A 86 -22.44 -2.75 -13.37
C ALA A 86 -22.97 -3.83 -12.40
N VAL A 87 -22.20 -4.19 -11.36
CA VAL A 87 -22.59 -5.19 -10.34
C VAL A 87 -23.76 -4.71 -9.49
N ALA A 88 -23.76 -3.45 -9.05
CA ALA A 88 -24.86 -2.87 -8.27
C ALA A 88 -25.25 -1.49 -8.83
N PRO A 89 -26.16 -1.44 -9.82
CA PRO A 89 -26.43 -0.20 -10.56
C PRO A 89 -27.23 0.86 -9.81
N ASN A 90 -27.94 0.46 -8.75
CA ASN A 90 -28.73 1.36 -7.92
C ASN A 90 -28.01 1.73 -6.61
N ALA A 91 -26.75 1.32 -6.44
CA ALA A 91 -25.94 1.63 -5.27
C ALA A 91 -24.97 2.78 -5.56
N ALA A 92 -24.67 3.55 -4.52
CA ALA A 92 -23.53 4.45 -4.54
C ALA A 92 -22.26 3.66 -4.22
N TRP A 93 -21.15 4.11 -4.77
CA TRP A 93 -19.87 3.43 -4.67
C TRP A 93 -18.82 4.37 -4.07
N TRP A 94 -18.32 4.02 -2.89
CA TRP A 94 -17.13 4.63 -2.33
C TRP A 94 -15.90 3.94 -2.88
N ILE A 95 -15.17 4.65 -3.74
CA ILE A 95 -13.95 4.19 -4.38
C ILE A 95 -12.76 4.61 -3.53
N LEU A 96 -11.93 3.63 -3.18
CA LEU A 96 -10.73 3.83 -2.37
C LEU A 96 -9.51 3.17 -3.01
N ALA A 97 -8.41 3.90 -3.17
CA ALA A 97 -7.12 3.31 -3.52
C ALA A 97 -6.50 2.58 -2.32
N CYS A 98 -5.78 1.48 -2.56
CA CYS A 98 -5.11 0.76 -1.48
C CYS A 98 -3.78 1.38 -1.04
N ASP A 99 -3.25 2.39 -1.76
CA ASP A 99 -1.91 2.98 -1.56
C ASP A 99 -1.93 4.35 -0.86
N LEU A 100 -2.91 4.58 0.03
CA LEU A 100 -3.10 5.79 0.82
C LEU A 100 -2.66 5.61 2.29
N PRO A 101 -1.35 5.66 2.61
CA PRO A 101 -0.81 5.39 3.94
C PRO A 101 -1.25 6.34 5.05
N PHE A 102 -1.51 7.59 4.69
CA PHE A 102 -1.84 8.65 5.65
C PHE A 102 -3.34 8.80 5.86
N LEU A 103 -4.16 7.96 5.20
CA LEU A 103 -5.59 8.05 5.27
C LEU A 103 -6.05 7.70 6.69
N ASP A 104 -6.62 8.69 7.36
CA ASP A 104 -7.10 8.55 8.73
C ASP A 104 -8.63 8.39 8.81
N HIS A 105 -9.07 7.89 9.96
CA HIS A 105 -10.49 7.71 10.24
C HIS A 105 -11.27 9.03 10.20
N ALA A 106 -10.65 10.16 10.56
CA ALA A 106 -11.30 11.47 10.54
C ALA A 106 -11.66 11.89 9.10
N THR A 107 -10.76 11.63 8.15
CA THR A 107 -10.94 11.90 6.72
C THR A 107 -12.01 10.98 6.13
N LEU A 108 -12.05 9.70 6.50
CA LEU A 108 -13.13 8.81 6.08
C LEU A 108 -14.47 9.26 6.67
N ALA A 109 -14.56 9.44 7.98
CA ALA A 109 -15.79 9.90 8.65
C ALA A 109 -16.32 11.22 8.08
N ASN A 110 -15.43 12.17 7.73
CA ASN A 110 -15.80 13.42 7.10
C ASN A 110 -16.46 13.21 5.73
N LEU A 111 -15.89 12.36 4.87
CA LEU A 111 -16.47 12.08 3.54
C LEU A 111 -17.84 11.42 3.68
N ALA A 112 -17.99 10.47 4.61
CA ALA A 112 -19.26 9.80 4.86
C ALA A 112 -20.34 10.78 5.34
N ALA A 113 -19.99 11.68 6.26
CA ALA A 113 -20.90 12.68 6.82
C ALA A 113 -21.28 13.79 5.82
N ARG A 114 -20.39 14.09 4.87
CA ARG A 114 -20.55 15.18 3.89
C ARG A 114 -21.03 14.70 2.52
N ARG A 115 -21.19 13.39 2.34
CA ARG A 115 -21.80 12.79 1.14
C ARG A 115 -23.14 13.47 0.83
N ASP A 116 -23.32 13.86 -0.42
CA ASP A 116 -24.54 14.49 -0.92
C ASP A 116 -25.16 13.65 -2.05
N PRO A 117 -26.26 12.90 -1.81
CA PRO A 117 -26.93 12.08 -2.81
C PRO A 117 -27.58 12.86 -3.97
N ASP A 118 -27.73 14.19 -3.84
CA ASP A 118 -28.25 15.05 -4.91
C ASP A 118 -27.17 15.45 -5.94
N ARG A 119 -25.91 15.18 -5.61
CA ARG A 119 -24.74 15.37 -6.48
C ARG A 119 -24.45 14.11 -7.28
N ASP A 120 -23.57 14.25 -8.28
CA ASP A 120 -23.08 13.11 -9.04
C ASP A 120 -22.01 12.35 -8.25
N ALA A 121 -21.17 13.08 -7.52
CA ALA A 121 -20.11 12.50 -6.71
C ALA A 121 -19.75 13.43 -5.54
N THR A 122 -19.13 12.87 -4.51
CA THR A 122 -18.45 13.62 -3.45
C THR A 122 -16.98 13.20 -3.42
N ALA A 123 -16.07 14.16 -3.53
CA ALA A 123 -14.63 13.89 -3.58
C ALA A 123 -13.86 14.97 -2.82
N TYR A 124 -12.63 14.64 -2.42
CA TYR A 124 -11.71 15.64 -1.87
C TYR A 124 -11.00 16.42 -2.98
N ARG A 125 -10.54 17.63 -2.67
CA ARG A 125 -9.52 18.33 -3.46
C ARG A 125 -8.16 17.71 -3.15
N SER A 126 -7.41 17.41 -4.20
CA SER A 126 -6.00 17.04 -4.05
C SER A 126 -5.20 18.22 -3.53
N SER A 127 -4.32 17.96 -2.55
CA SER A 127 -3.36 18.93 -2.01
C SER A 127 -2.33 19.41 -3.04
N HIS A 128 -2.14 18.68 -4.15
CA HIS A 128 -1.14 19.00 -5.17
C HIS A 128 -1.60 20.05 -6.19
N ASP A 129 -2.86 19.99 -6.64
CA ASP A 129 -3.36 20.84 -7.74
C ASP A 129 -4.82 21.30 -7.55
N GLY A 130 -5.45 20.97 -6.42
CA GLY A 130 -6.83 21.36 -6.10
C GLY A 130 -7.92 20.66 -6.91
N LEU A 131 -7.56 19.78 -7.85
CA LEU A 131 -8.51 19.01 -8.66
C LEU A 131 -9.05 17.80 -7.87
N PRO A 132 -10.22 17.25 -8.24
CA PRO A 132 -10.86 16.15 -7.50
C PRO A 132 -9.91 14.95 -7.34
N GLU A 133 -9.87 14.31 -6.16
CA GLU A 133 -9.21 13.02 -5.94
C GLU A 133 -10.21 11.89 -6.25
N PRO A 134 -10.09 11.19 -7.40
CA PRO A 134 -11.09 10.21 -7.80
C PRO A 134 -11.01 8.87 -7.06
N LEU A 135 -9.91 8.59 -6.37
CA LEU A 135 -9.66 7.31 -5.70
C LEU A 135 -9.78 7.41 -4.16
N CYS A 136 -10.42 8.47 -3.69
CA CYS A 136 -11.02 8.58 -2.35
C CYS A 136 -12.31 9.40 -2.49
N ALA A 137 -13.30 8.81 -3.17
CA ALA A 137 -14.50 9.51 -3.59
C ALA A 137 -15.74 8.61 -3.61
N VAL A 138 -16.90 9.19 -3.36
CA VAL A 138 -18.20 8.54 -3.52
C VAL A 138 -18.80 8.91 -4.88
N TYR A 139 -19.14 7.91 -5.68
CA TYR A 139 -19.83 8.04 -6.96
C TYR A 139 -21.29 7.61 -6.76
N GLU A 140 -22.23 8.53 -7.02
CA GLU A 140 -23.66 8.23 -6.88
C GLU A 140 -24.18 7.41 -8.08
N PRO A 141 -25.27 6.62 -7.92
CA PRO A 141 -25.80 5.74 -8.97
C PRO A 141 -26.00 6.43 -10.32
N ARG A 142 -26.39 7.71 -10.29
CA ARG A 142 -26.63 8.55 -11.48
C ARG A 142 -25.41 8.72 -12.37
N THR A 143 -24.20 8.49 -11.85
CA THR A 143 -22.97 8.58 -12.67
C THR A 143 -22.78 7.40 -13.62
N ARG A 144 -23.48 6.27 -13.42
CA ARG A 144 -23.27 5.04 -14.19
C ARG A 144 -23.33 5.25 -15.70
N ASP A 145 -24.44 5.81 -16.19
CA ASP A 145 -24.67 5.93 -17.64
C ASP A 145 -23.70 6.94 -18.26
N ALA A 146 -23.42 8.03 -17.54
CA ALA A 146 -22.43 9.02 -17.95
C ALA A 146 -21.00 8.45 -17.97
N LEU A 147 -20.63 7.61 -16.99
CA LEU A 147 -19.32 6.95 -16.92
C LEU A 147 -19.17 5.92 -18.05
N ALA A 148 -20.21 5.13 -18.31
CA ALA A 148 -20.25 4.19 -19.43
C ALA A 148 -20.08 4.91 -20.78
N ALA A 149 -20.82 5.99 -21.02
CA ALA A 149 -20.67 6.82 -22.21
C ALA A 149 -19.29 7.49 -22.31
N TYR A 150 -18.72 7.89 -21.17
CA TYR A 150 -17.37 8.45 -21.11
C TYR A 150 -16.30 7.45 -21.55
N ILE A 151 -16.41 6.19 -21.09
CA ILE A 151 -15.53 5.09 -21.49
C ILE A 151 -15.73 4.71 -22.96
N ALA A 152 -16.98 4.60 -23.43
CA ALA A 152 -17.29 4.29 -24.82
C ALA A 152 -16.72 5.32 -25.81
N ALA A 153 -16.56 6.57 -25.36
CA ALA A 153 -15.90 7.63 -26.12
C ALA A 153 -14.35 7.59 -26.04
N GLY A 154 -13.75 6.48 -25.58
CA GLY A 154 -12.30 6.28 -25.49
C GLY A 154 -11.61 7.07 -24.37
N ARG A 155 -12.35 7.49 -23.34
CA ARG A 155 -11.78 8.27 -22.22
C ARG A 155 -11.66 7.40 -20.97
N HIS A 156 -10.48 7.44 -20.35
CA HIS A 156 -10.13 6.50 -19.27
C HIS A 156 -9.74 7.14 -17.94
N CYS A 157 -9.67 8.48 -17.85
CA CYS A 157 -9.23 9.16 -16.63
C CYS A 157 -10.42 9.49 -15.70
N PRO A 158 -10.55 8.86 -14.52
CA PRO A 158 -11.64 9.12 -13.58
C PRO A 158 -11.66 10.57 -13.08
N ARG A 159 -10.48 11.16 -12.85
CA ARG A 159 -10.34 12.55 -12.44
C ARG A 159 -10.98 13.52 -13.42
N LYS A 160 -10.70 13.32 -14.72
CA LYS A 160 -11.30 14.11 -15.81
C LYS A 160 -12.80 13.85 -15.97
N PHE A 161 -13.29 12.69 -15.55
CA PHE A 161 -14.73 12.43 -15.45
C PHE A 161 -15.36 13.27 -14.33
N LEU A 162 -14.79 13.25 -13.12
CA LEU A 162 -15.27 14.06 -11.99
C LEU A 162 -15.29 15.56 -12.29
N LEU A 163 -14.30 16.08 -13.02
CA LEU A 163 -14.29 17.49 -13.46
C LEU A 163 -15.48 17.89 -14.34
N ARG A 164 -16.16 16.92 -14.97
CA ARG A 164 -17.33 17.15 -15.82
C ARG A 164 -18.64 16.80 -15.12
N ALA A 165 -18.55 16.11 -13.98
CA ALA A 165 -19.69 15.73 -13.17
C ALA A 165 -20.04 16.87 -12.20
N ASN A 166 -21.27 16.88 -11.71
CA ASN A 166 -21.70 17.74 -10.61
C ASN A 166 -21.13 17.21 -9.28
N THR A 167 -19.82 17.33 -9.09
CA THR A 167 -19.09 16.82 -7.92
C THR A 167 -19.06 17.83 -6.78
N LEU A 168 -19.46 17.40 -5.59
CA LEU A 168 -19.18 18.12 -4.34
C LEU A 168 -17.71 17.94 -3.98
N LEU A 169 -16.98 19.06 -3.92
CA LEU A 169 -15.57 19.08 -3.53
C LEU A 169 -15.40 19.52 -2.08
N LEU A 170 -14.69 18.69 -1.32
CA LEU A 170 -14.36 18.93 0.08
C LEU A 170 -12.86 19.18 0.24
N ASP A 171 -12.48 19.87 1.30
CA ASP A 171 -11.09 19.92 1.76
C ASP A 171 -10.88 18.81 2.80
N PRO A 172 -9.83 17.98 2.67
CA PRO A 172 -9.59 16.90 3.62
C PRO A 172 -9.20 17.49 4.99
N PRO A 173 -9.73 16.97 6.11
CA PRO A 173 -9.34 17.42 7.45
C PRO A 173 -7.82 17.29 7.69
N ASN A 174 -7.21 16.25 7.15
CA ASN A 174 -5.77 16.05 7.11
C ASN A 174 -5.27 16.28 5.67
N PRO A 175 -4.47 17.34 5.40
CA PRO A 175 -3.99 17.66 4.06
C PRO A 175 -3.13 16.57 3.41
N ARG A 176 -2.55 15.66 4.20
CA ARG A 176 -1.70 14.57 3.72
C ARG A 176 -2.44 13.26 3.54
N ALA A 177 -3.73 13.18 3.90
CA ALA A 177 -4.49 11.92 3.91
C ALA A 177 -4.56 11.23 2.53
N LEU A 178 -4.34 12.00 1.46
CA LEU A 178 -4.43 11.55 0.07
C LEU A 178 -3.05 11.39 -0.61
N ASP A 179 -1.96 11.58 0.13
CA ASP A 179 -0.61 11.39 -0.40
C ASP A 179 -0.38 9.89 -0.67
N ASN A 180 -0.06 9.53 -1.91
CA ASN A 180 0.20 8.14 -2.30
C ASN A 180 1.59 7.68 -1.84
N ALA A 181 1.71 6.46 -1.29
CA ALA A 181 3.00 5.80 -1.13
C ALA A 181 3.35 4.98 -2.37
N ASN A 182 4.29 5.48 -3.19
CA ASN A 182 4.71 4.76 -4.40
C ASN A 182 5.84 3.75 -4.13
N THR A 183 6.55 3.87 -3.02
CA THR A 183 7.59 2.93 -2.59
C THR A 183 7.46 2.54 -1.11
N THR A 184 8.05 1.41 -0.73
CA THR A 184 8.15 0.97 0.67
C THR A 184 8.86 2.02 1.53
N ASP A 185 9.88 2.70 0.99
CA ASP A 185 10.56 3.79 1.70
C ASP A 185 9.68 5.04 1.83
N ASP A 186 8.91 5.42 0.81
CA ASP A 186 7.93 6.52 0.91
C ASP A 186 6.90 6.22 2.00
N TYR A 187 6.43 4.97 2.08
CA TYR A 187 5.50 4.50 3.12
C TYR A 187 6.12 4.55 4.52
N TRP A 188 7.37 4.13 4.70
CA TRP A 188 8.01 4.17 6.01
C TRP A 188 8.36 5.60 6.43
N GLN A 189 8.84 6.45 5.52
CA GLN A 189 9.04 7.88 5.78
C GLN A 189 7.73 8.57 6.15
N ALA A 190 6.64 8.19 5.47
CA ALA A 190 5.28 8.60 5.77
C ALA A 190 4.86 8.23 7.20
N MET A 191 4.96 6.94 7.54
CA MET A 191 4.59 6.41 8.85
C MET A 191 5.47 6.94 9.99
N SER A 192 6.76 7.18 9.75
CA SER A 192 7.67 7.82 10.71
C SER A 192 7.27 9.26 11.03
N THR A 193 6.58 9.95 10.11
CA THR A 193 6.07 11.30 10.36
C THR A 193 4.77 11.29 11.18
N LEU A 194 3.91 10.29 10.99
CA LEU A 194 2.62 10.17 11.69
C LEU A 194 2.74 9.59 13.10
N ASN A 195 3.79 8.84 13.38
CA ASN A 195 4.02 8.27 14.70
C ASN A 195 5.53 8.26 15.01
N PRO A 196 6.04 9.23 15.78
CA PRO A 196 7.45 9.29 16.16
C PRO A 196 7.95 8.01 16.87
N GLN A 197 7.05 7.21 17.46
CA GLN A 197 7.39 5.95 18.10
C GLN A 197 7.61 4.79 17.10
N LEU A 198 7.04 4.87 15.88
CA LEU A 198 7.31 3.90 14.80
C LEU A 198 8.69 4.11 14.16
N ALA A 199 9.27 5.31 14.27
CA ALA A 199 10.59 5.66 13.76
C ALA A 199 11.75 5.10 14.61
N VAL A 200 11.49 4.72 15.88
CA VAL A 200 12.55 4.36 16.85
C VAL A 200 12.31 2.97 17.45
N SER A 201 11.60 2.08 16.76
CA SER A 201 11.54 0.69 17.23
C SER A 201 12.92 0.05 17.02
N GLN A 202 13.76 0.13 18.04
CA GLN A 202 14.95 -0.68 18.09
C GLN A 202 14.53 -2.15 18.06
N ARG A 203 15.24 -2.94 17.27
CA ARG A 203 15.03 -4.37 17.15
C ARG A 203 16.24 -5.05 17.76
N GLU A 204 15.97 -6.06 18.57
CA GLU A 204 16.99 -6.98 19.01
C GLU A 204 17.25 -7.98 17.87
N ILE A 205 18.46 -8.00 17.31
CA ILE A 205 18.85 -8.89 16.21
C ILE A 205 20.02 -9.73 16.67
N ARG A 206 19.97 -11.04 16.42
CA ARG A 206 21.09 -11.93 16.67
C ARG A 206 21.94 -12.03 15.42
N VAL A 207 23.17 -11.54 15.47
CA VAL A 207 24.11 -11.59 14.35
C VAL A 207 25.13 -12.70 14.61
N GLN A 208 25.35 -13.56 13.62
CA GLN A 208 26.39 -14.58 13.67
C GLN A 208 27.48 -14.28 12.65
N TYR A 209 28.73 -14.39 13.09
CA TYR A 209 29.91 -14.07 12.30
C TYR A 209 30.71 -15.31 11.94
N PHE A 210 31.13 -15.37 10.68
CA PHE A 210 31.96 -16.44 10.13
C PHE A 210 33.20 -15.88 9.42
N ALA A 211 34.22 -16.73 9.30
CA ALA A 211 35.48 -16.40 8.60
C ALA A 211 36.05 -15.04 9.03
N ILE A 212 36.47 -14.21 8.07
CA ILE A 212 37.10 -12.91 8.31
C ILE A 212 36.22 -11.96 9.14
N LEU A 213 34.89 -12.04 9.04
CA LEU A 213 33.99 -11.21 9.85
C LEU A 213 34.05 -11.58 11.33
N ARG A 214 34.26 -12.87 11.65
CA ARG A 214 34.44 -13.33 13.04
C ARG A 214 35.73 -12.81 13.65
N GLU A 215 36.81 -12.82 12.87
CA GLU A 215 38.12 -12.30 13.29
C GLU A 215 38.04 -10.79 13.53
N GLN A 216 37.38 -10.06 12.64
CA GLN A 216 37.20 -8.60 12.75
C GLN A 216 36.26 -8.20 13.89
N ALA A 217 35.17 -8.94 14.11
CA ALA A 217 34.24 -8.68 15.22
C ALA A 217 34.76 -9.16 16.60
N GLY A 218 35.80 -10.01 16.61
CA GLY A 218 36.37 -10.62 17.81
C GLY A 218 35.44 -11.59 18.54
N ARG A 219 34.29 -11.92 17.96
CA ARG A 219 33.22 -12.72 18.56
C ARG A 219 32.49 -13.54 17.49
N ARG A 220 31.94 -14.70 17.88
CA ARG A 220 31.19 -15.59 16.97
C ARG A 220 29.73 -15.18 16.76
N GLU A 221 29.17 -14.50 17.74
CA GLU A 221 27.78 -14.06 17.76
C GLU A 221 27.65 -12.85 18.66
N GLU A 222 26.64 -12.03 18.37
CA GLU A 222 26.18 -11.00 19.28
C GLU A 222 24.71 -10.73 19.09
N VAL A 223 24.13 -10.10 20.10
CA VAL A 223 22.78 -9.57 20.06
C VAL A 223 22.89 -8.07 20.06
N ILE A 224 22.40 -7.43 19.00
CA ILE A 224 22.45 -5.97 18.86
C ILE A 224 21.05 -5.39 18.85
N THR A 225 20.93 -4.23 19.50
CA THR A 225 19.72 -3.43 19.51
C THR A 225 19.89 -2.33 18.47
N THR A 226 19.25 -2.47 17.32
CA THR A 226 19.51 -1.67 16.11
C THR A 226 18.23 -1.06 15.54
N GLN A 227 18.36 0.06 14.84
CA GLN A 227 17.26 0.64 14.06
C GLN A 227 17.21 0.12 12.62
N ALA A 228 18.25 -0.59 12.18
CA ALA A 228 18.37 -1.16 10.85
C ALA A 228 17.15 -2.00 10.47
N ARG A 229 16.63 -1.72 9.27
CA ARG A 229 15.38 -2.28 8.75
C ARG A 229 15.64 -3.43 7.79
N THR A 230 16.84 -3.51 7.24
CA THR A 230 17.26 -4.51 6.25
C THR A 230 18.66 -5.03 6.58
N PRO A 231 19.07 -6.21 6.07
CA PRO A 231 20.44 -6.67 6.16
C PRO A 231 21.48 -5.66 5.67
N ARG A 232 21.13 -4.84 4.67
CA ARG A 232 22.05 -3.82 4.15
C ARG A 232 22.34 -2.74 5.18
N GLU A 233 21.28 -2.14 5.74
CA GLU A 233 21.42 -1.15 6.81
C GLU A 233 22.14 -1.73 8.03
N LEU A 234 21.80 -2.98 8.38
CA LEU A 234 22.41 -3.69 9.51
C LEU A 234 23.91 -3.89 9.28
N TYR A 235 24.31 -4.30 8.08
CA TYR A 235 25.71 -4.49 7.75
C TYR A 235 26.50 -3.18 7.73
N ASP A 236 25.90 -2.10 7.23
CA ASP A 236 26.53 -0.77 7.23
C ASP A 236 26.76 -0.26 8.67
N GLU A 237 25.80 -0.47 9.57
CA GLU A 237 25.92 -0.15 11.00
C GLU A 237 27.03 -0.99 11.67
N LEU A 238 27.06 -2.30 11.40
CA LEU A 238 28.08 -3.20 11.95
C LEU A 238 29.47 -2.91 11.39
N ARG A 239 29.58 -2.50 10.13
CA ARG A 239 30.85 -2.10 9.52
C ARG A 239 31.44 -0.87 10.20
N GLY A 240 30.59 0.09 10.60
CA GLY A 240 31.00 1.23 11.41
C GLY A 240 31.51 0.82 12.80
N SER A 241 30.98 -0.26 13.37
CA SER A 241 31.32 -0.73 14.72
C SER A 241 32.51 -1.71 14.77
N HIS A 242 32.67 -2.56 13.75
CA HIS A 242 33.63 -3.68 13.73
C HIS A 242 34.71 -3.55 12.65
N SER A 243 34.84 -2.38 12.01
CA SER A 243 35.86 -2.11 10.98
C SER A 243 35.91 -3.18 9.87
N PHE A 244 34.75 -3.70 9.45
CA PHE A 244 34.70 -4.73 8.43
C PHE A 244 35.29 -4.25 7.10
N THR A 245 36.14 -5.10 6.49
CA THR A 245 36.83 -4.77 5.24
C THR A 245 36.05 -5.17 3.99
N LEU A 246 35.10 -6.11 4.12
CA LEU A 246 34.26 -6.56 3.01
C LEU A 246 33.10 -5.59 2.76
N THR A 247 32.66 -5.50 1.52
CA THR A 247 31.47 -4.73 1.12
C THR A 247 30.26 -5.66 1.03
N ALA A 248 29.05 -5.13 1.21
CA ALA A 248 27.82 -5.91 1.12
C ALA A 248 27.70 -6.70 -0.20
N ASP A 249 28.18 -6.15 -1.31
CA ASP A 249 28.10 -6.79 -2.63
C ASP A 249 29.02 -8.02 -2.76
N SER A 250 30.02 -8.14 -1.89
CA SER A 250 30.89 -9.33 -1.82
C SER A 250 30.32 -10.44 -0.93
N LEU A 251 29.23 -10.17 -0.22
CA LEU A 251 28.65 -11.04 0.79
C LEU A 251 27.28 -11.59 0.34
N ARG A 252 26.93 -12.76 0.86
CA ARG A 252 25.54 -13.24 0.87
C ARG A 252 24.96 -13.09 2.26
N VAL A 253 23.65 -12.92 2.38
CA VAL A 253 22.97 -12.86 3.68
C VAL A 253 21.99 -14.03 3.81
N ALA A 254 21.93 -14.61 5.00
CA ALA A 254 20.87 -15.52 5.40
C ALA A 254 20.15 -14.98 6.64
N ILE A 255 18.83 -15.13 6.67
CA ILE A 255 17.97 -14.74 7.79
C ILE A 255 17.21 -16.00 8.25
N ASN A 256 17.32 -16.35 9.52
CA ASN A 256 16.71 -17.53 10.14
C ASN A 256 17.05 -18.85 9.42
N GLY A 257 18.25 -18.94 8.84
CA GLY A 257 18.76 -20.13 8.13
C GLY A 257 18.54 -20.11 6.62
N ASP A 258 17.71 -19.20 6.09
CA ASP A 258 17.42 -19.11 4.66
C ASP A 258 18.17 -17.96 3.99
N PHE A 259 18.75 -18.20 2.82
CA PHE A 259 19.32 -17.12 2.00
C PHE A 259 18.25 -16.06 1.70
N ALA A 260 18.63 -14.81 1.91
CA ALA A 260 17.74 -13.67 1.79
C ALA A 260 18.30 -12.60 0.86
N ASP A 261 17.41 -11.76 0.36
CA ASP A 261 17.80 -10.53 -0.31
C ASP A 261 18.26 -9.48 0.71
N TRP A 262 19.19 -8.62 0.30
CA TRP A 262 19.72 -7.52 1.10
C TRP A 262 18.67 -6.48 1.50
N SER A 263 17.53 -6.43 0.79
CA SER A 263 16.39 -5.56 1.09
C SER A 263 15.28 -6.26 1.88
N ARG A 264 15.47 -7.53 2.30
CA ARG A 264 14.46 -8.26 3.10
C ARG A 264 14.25 -7.53 4.44
N PRO A 265 13.00 -7.24 4.84
CA PRO A 265 12.75 -6.62 6.14
C PRO A 265 13.22 -7.50 7.31
N LEU A 266 13.85 -6.89 8.31
CA LEU A 266 14.26 -7.52 9.56
C LEU A 266 13.18 -7.37 10.66
N SER A 267 12.97 -8.44 11.40
CA SER A 267 12.08 -8.54 12.56
C SER A 267 12.88 -8.72 13.85
N THR A 268 12.32 -8.30 14.98
CA THR A 268 12.91 -8.56 16.29
C THR A 268 13.12 -10.05 16.50
N ASN A 269 14.27 -10.42 17.05
CA ASN A 269 14.78 -11.78 17.25
C ASN A 269 15.20 -12.53 15.99
N ASP A 270 15.24 -11.89 14.82
CA ASP A 270 15.83 -12.52 13.63
C ASP A 270 17.30 -12.89 13.87
N ALA A 271 17.67 -14.07 13.38
CA ALA A 271 19.05 -14.53 13.31
C ALA A 271 19.62 -14.20 11.92
N VAL A 272 20.54 -13.24 11.86
CA VAL A 272 21.15 -12.78 10.61
C VAL A 272 22.58 -13.29 10.50
N VAL A 273 22.91 -13.84 9.34
CA VAL A 273 24.25 -14.33 9.01
C VAL A 273 24.74 -13.64 7.75
N PHE A 274 25.88 -12.96 7.84
CA PHE A 274 26.61 -12.46 6.69
C PHE A 274 27.67 -13.50 6.30
N ILE A 275 27.60 -13.97 5.06
CA ILE A 275 28.36 -15.11 4.54
C ILE A 275 29.39 -14.57 3.55
N PRO A 276 30.67 -14.53 3.93
CA PRO A 276 31.76 -14.19 3.02
C PRO A 276 31.88 -15.17 1.85
N PRO A 277 32.45 -14.74 0.72
CA PRO A 277 32.77 -15.66 -0.36
C PRO A 277 33.79 -16.67 0.18
N VAL A 278 33.53 -17.95 -0.04
CA VAL A 278 34.40 -19.02 0.46
C VAL A 278 35.72 -18.93 -0.29
N ALA A 279 36.81 -18.56 0.40
CA ALA A 279 38.15 -18.91 -0.07
C ALA A 279 38.25 -20.43 0.07
N GLY A 280 38.23 -21.14 -1.06
CA GLY A 280 38.32 -22.59 -1.08
C GLY A 280 39.52 -23.10 -0.29
N GLY A 281 39.26 -24.14 0.50
CA GLY A 281 40.22 -25.16 0.91
C GLY A 281 39.69 -26.50 0.41
#